data_AF-A0A9E6A9D0-F1
#
_entry.id   AF-A0A9E6A9D0-F1
#
_cell.length_a   1.000
_cell.length_b   1.000
_cell.length_c   1.000
_cell.angle_alpha   90.00
_cell.angle_beta   90.00
_cell.angle_gamma   90.00
#
_symmetry.space_group_name_H-M   'P 1'
#
loop_
_entity.id
_entity.type
_entity.pdbx_description
1 polymer ?
#
loop_
_entity_poly.entity_id
_entity_poly.type
_entity_poly.pdbx_seq_one_letter_code
_entity_poly.pdbx_strand_id
1 'polypeptide(L)'
;MDRYLYFDVKKHFLFELRWPLFILGFLQLMYFIYDKQWSELGLVMLGFAALSVLYQPYRSYRRNKQQLLAVQDGALLLKGYKAELLVDSSFFVTHIIISAATEQGYHKMTLYSYMLSKADWDFLLNYSIRTN
;
A
#
# COMPACT_ATOMS: atom_id res chain seq x y z
N MET A 1 9.26 24.75 4.56
CA MET A 1 9.88 23.90 3.53
C MET A 1 8.80 22.99 3.02
N ASP A 2 8.37 23.20 1.79
CA ASP A 2 7.32 22.39 1.19
C ASP A 2 7.91 21.07 0.70
N ARG A 3 7.29 19.96 1.12
CA ARG A 3 7.75 18.61 0.77
C ARG A 3 6.58 17.79 0.28
N TYR A 4 6.71 17.28 -0.94
CA TYR A 4 5.79 16.30 -1.51
C TYR A 4 6.29 14.90 -1.20
N LEU A 5 5.41 14.03 -0.71
CA LEU A 5 5.74 12.65 -0.38
C LEU A 5 5.32 11.75 -1.53
N TYR A 6 6.31 11.12 -2.15
CA TYR A 6 6.09 10.24 -3.30
C TYR A 6 6.09 8.78 -2.86
N PHE A 7 5.14 8.01 -3.37
CA PHE A 7 5.09 6.58 -3.12
C PHE A 7 6.10 5.85 -4.01
N ASP A 8 6.84 4.92 -3.43
CA ASP A 8 7.72 4.03 -4.18
C ASP A 8 6.86 2.93 -4.84
N VAL A 9 6.32 3.26 -6.01
CA VAL A 9 5.40 2.40 -6.78
C VAL A 9 6.03 1.04 -7.04
N LYS A 10 7.34 1.02 -7.33
CA LYS A 10 8.08 -0.18 -7.68
C LYS A 10 8.19 -1.12 -6.49
N LYS A 11 8.59 -0.61 -5.32
CA LYS A 11 8.64 -1.44 -4.09
C LYS A 11 7.26 -1.88 -3.64
N HIS A 12 6.26 -1.01 -3.75
CA HIS A 12 4.89 -1.37 -3.41
C HIS A 12 4.37 -2.49 -4.32
N PHE A 13 4.56 -2.36 -5.63
CA PHE A 13 4.21 -3.38 -6.60
C PHE A 13 4.93 -4.72 -6.34
N LEU A 14 6.24 -4.69 -6.10
CA LEU A 14 7.02 -5.89 -5.74
C LEU A 14 6.56 -6.51 -4.42
N PHE A 15 6.06 -5.72 -3.47
CA PHE A 15 5.48 -6.22 -2.24
C PHE A 15 4.14 -6.93 -2.50
N GLU A 16 3.26 -6.32 -3.28
CA GLU A 16 1.94 -6.87 -3.55
C GLU A 16 2.01 -8.13 -4.45
N LEU A 17 3.01 -8.22 -5.35
CA LEU A 17 3.24 -9.36 -6.27
C LEU A 17 3.57 -10.68 -5.58
N ARG A 18 4.01 -10.63 -4.32
CA ARG A 18 4.33 -11.81 -3.51
C ARG A 18 3.13 -12.72 -3.34
N TRP A 19 1.94 -12.14 -3.16
CA TRP A 19 0.71 -12.89 -2.91
C TRP A 19 0.23 -13.67 -4.13
N PRO A 20 0.13 -13.08 -5.34
CA PRO A 20 -0.15 -13.85 -6.55
C PRO A 20 0.88 -14.94 -6.82
N LEU A 21 2.17 -14.68 -6.61
CA LEU A 21 3.22 -15.68 -6.79
C LEU A 21 3.06 -16.85 -5.81
N PHE A 22 2.72 -16.56 -4.55
CA PHE A 22 2.41 -17.59 -3.56
C PHE A 22 1.20 -18.43 -3.96
N ILE A 23 0.11 -17.79 -4.45
CA ILE A 23 -1.09 -18.48 -4.94
C ILE A 23 -0.76 -19.36 -6.14
N LEU A 24 0.00 -18.86 -7.11
CA LEU A 24 0.43 -19.64 -8.27
C LEU A 24 1.29 -20.85 -7.86
N GLY A 25 2.25 -20.65 -6.95
CA GLY A 25 3.06 -21.73 -6.40
C GLY A 25 2.23 -22.78 -5.66
N PHE A 26 1.24 -22.35 -4.88
CA PHE A 26 0.30 -23.26 -4.20
C PHE A 26 -0.57 -24.06 -5.17
N LEU A 27 -1.11 -23.40 -6.22
CA LEU A 27 -1.89 -24.06 -7.28
C LEU A 27 -1.05 -25.07 -8.06
N GLN A 28 0.20 -24.72 -8.37
CA GLN A 28 1.14 -25.64 -9.03
C GLN A 28 1.40 -26.88 -8.15
N LEU A 29 1.56 -26.68 -6.84
CA LEU A 29 1.79 -27.76 -5.88
C LEU A 29 0.56 -28.66 -5.76
N MET A 30 -0.65 -28.08 -5.73
CA MET A 30 -1.90 -28.84 -5.79
C MET A 30 -2.00 -29.67 -7.08
N TYR A 31 -1.64 -29.11 -8.24
CA TYR A 31 -1.64 -29.83 -9.52
C TYR A 31 -0.72 -31.06 -9.50
N PHE A 32 0.46 -30.96 -8.89
CA PHE A 32 1.38 -32.11 -8.75
C PHE A 32 0.86 -33.19 -7.81
N ILE A 33 0.12 -32.82 -6.75
CA ILE A 33 -0.44 -33.78 -5.78
C ILE A 33 -1.62 -34.56 -6.37
N TYR A 34 -2.46 -33.94 -7.20
CA TYR A 34 -3.73 -34.53 -7.68
C TYR A 34 -3.65 -35.27 -9.03
N ASP A 35 -2.45 -35.64 -9.47
CA ASP A 35 -2.18 -36.46 -10.67
C ASP A 35 -2.98 -36.02 -11.93
N LYS A 36 -2.48 -34.96 -12.57
CA LYS A 36 -2.65 -34.60 -13.99
C LYS A 36 -4.01 -34.10 -14.51
N GLN A 37 -4.98 -33.74 -13.67
CA GLN A 37 -6.13 -32.96 -14.15
C GLN A 37 -6.27 -31.65 -13.37
N TRP A 38 -6.11 -30.53 -14.08
CA TRP A 38 -6.67 -29.27 -13.60
C TRP A 38 -8.18 -29.47 -13.56
N SER A 39 -8.73 -29.60 -12.35
CA SER A 39 -10.17 -29.47 -12.17
C SER A 39 -10.60 -28.10 -12.70
N GLU A 40 -11.85 -27.97 -13.15
CA GLU A 40 -12.40 -26.68 -13.60
C GLU A 40 -12.17 -25.57 -12.56
N LEU A 41 -12.23 -25.93 -11.28
CA LEU A 41 -11.87 -25.09 -10.13
C LEU A 41 -10.43 -24.55 -10.19
N GLY A 42 -9.45 -25.37 -10.56
CA GLY A 42 -8.06 -24.96 -10.67
C GLY A 42 -7.82 -23.97 -11.81
N LEU A 43 -8.51 -24.13 -12.95
CA LEU A 43 -8.48 -23.15 -14.05
C LEU A 43 -9.12 -21.81 -13.65
N VAL A 44 -10.23 -21.86 -12.91
CA VAL A 44 -10.87 -20.65 -12.36
C VAL A 44 -9.95 -19.92 -11.39
N MET A 45 -9.27 -20.65 -10.49
CA MET A 45 -8.30 -20.07 -9.56
C MET A 45 -7.09 -19.44 -10.28
N LEU A 46 -6.59 -20.07 -11.35
CA LEU A 46 -5.57 -19.48 -12.22
C LEU A 46 -6.03 -18.18 -12.87
N GLY A 47 -7.29 -18.13 -13.34
CA GLY A 47 -7.90 -16.92 -13.88
C GLY A 47 -7.96 -15.78 -12.86
N PHE A 48 -8.38 -16.07 -11.62
CA PHE A 48 -8.38 -15.10 -10.52
C PHE A 48 -6.96 -14.63 -10.16
N ALA A 49 -5.99 -15.55 -10.14
CA ALA A 49 -4.59 -15.20 -9.90
C ALA A 49 -4.06 -14.24 -10.97
N ALA A 50 -4.28 -14.54 -12.26
CA ALA A 50 -3.86 -13.68 -13.37
C ALA A 50 -4.53 -12.29 -13.31
N LEU A 51 -5.83 -12.22 -13.03
CA LEU A 51 -6.55 -10.95 -12.82
C LEU A 51 -5.97 -10.14 -11.66
N SER A 52 -5.61 -10.80 -10.55
CA SER A 52 -5.01 -10.13 -9.39
C SER A 52 -3.64 -9.51 -9.72
N VAL A 53 -2.83 -10.20 -10.52
CA VAL A 53 -1.51 -9.70 -10.99
C VAL A 53 -1.66 -8.46 -11.86
N LEU A 54 -2.71 -8.37 -12.69
CA LEU A 54 -2.96 -7.21 -13.56
C LEU A 54 -3.65 -6.05 -12.81
N TYR A 55 -4.51 -6.35 -11.85
CA TYR A 55 -5.26 -5.33 -11.11
C TYR A 55 -4.38 -4.53 -10.13
N GLN A 56 -3.43 -5.18 -9.45
CA GLN A 56 -2.51 -4.53 -8.51
C GLN A 56 -1.66 -3.40 -9.12
N PRO A 57 -0.96 -3.58 -10.26
CA PRO A 57 -0.19 -2.50 -10.88
C PRO A 57 -1.08 -1.34 -11.32
N TYR A 58 -2.28 -1.63 -11.85
CA TYR A 58 -3.25 -0.59 -12.21
C TYR A 58 -3.69 0.23 -10.98
N ARG A 59 -3.99 -0.43 -9.86
CA ARG A 59 -4.35 0.22 -8.60
C ARG A 59 -3.22 1.04 -8.01
N SER A 60 -2.00 0.50 -8.01
CA SER A 60 -0.78 1.17 -7.55
C SER A 60 -0.46 2.41 -8.39
N TYR A 61 -0.64 2.32 -9.71
CA TYR A 61 -0.50 3.44 -10.64
C TYR A 61 -1.54 4.54 -10.39
N ARG A 62 -2.82 4.19 -10.21
CA ARG A 62 -3.87 5.18 -9.91
C ARG A 62 -3.62 5.92 -8.60
N ARG A 63 -3.15 5.23 -7.56
CA ARG A 63 -2.83 5.84 -6.26
C ARG A 63 -1.71 6.88 -6.37
N ASN A 64 -0.71 6.64 -7.21
CA ASN A 64 0.41 7.56 -7.40
C ASN A 64 0.05 8.86 -8.12
N LYS A 65 -0.88 8.80 -9.08
CA LYS A 65 -1.38 10.01 -9.74
C LYS A 65 -2.15 10.92 -8.80
N GLN A 66 -2.76 10.35 -7.78
CA GLN A 66 -3.40 11.11 -6.73
C GLN A 66 -2.32 11.51 -5.72
N GLN A 67 -1.67 12.64 -5.95
CA GLN A 67 -0.77 13.25 -4.97
C GLN A 67 -1.58 13.65 -3.73
N LEU A 68 -1.74 12.71 -2.80
CA LEU A 68 -2.64 12.89 -1.66
C LEU A 68 -1.91 13.44 -0.44
N LEU A 69 -0.57 13.47 -0.40
CA LEU A 69 0.16 13.85 0.81
C LEU A 69 1.22 14.91 0.53
N ALA A 70 1.13 16.03 1.24
CA ALA A 70 2.10 17.11 1.20
C ALA A 70 2.36 17.64 2.60
N VAL A 71 3.54 18.19 2.84
CA VAL A 71 3.80 19.06 3.97
C VAL A 71 4.00 20.46 3.42
N GLN A 72 3.14 21.39 3.81
CA GLN A 72 3.21 22.81 3.44
C GLN A 72 3.16 23.64 4.72
N ASP A 73 4.05 24.62 4.83
CA ASP A 73 4.15 25.52 6.00
C ASP A 73 4.16 24.81 7.37
N GLY A 74 4.74 23.61 7.44
CA GLY A 74 4.81 22.80 8.66
C GLY A 74 3.54 22.02 9.00
N ALA A 75 2.46 22.18 8.22
CA ALA A 75 1.25 21.37 8.33
C ALA A 75 1.31 20.18 7.36
N LEU A 76 0.97 18.99 7.87
CA LEU A 76 0.71 17.82 7.04
C LEU A 76 -0.66 17.96 6.39
N LEU A 77 -0.71 17.81 5.08
CA LEU A 77 -1.92 17.91 4.27
C LEU A 77 -2.24 16.57 3.60
N LEU A 78 -3.46 16.09 3.81
CA LEU A 78 -4.05 14.97 3.08
C LEU A 78 -5.10 15.53 2.10
N LYS A 79 -4.83 15.41 0.80
CA LYS A 79 -5.65 15.98 -0.29
C LYS A 79 -5.87 17.51 -0.19
N GLY A 80 -4.91 18.23 0.39
CA GLY A 80 -5.04 19.67 0.65
C GLY A 80 -5.75 20.02 1.95
N TYR A 81 -6.25 19.04 2.71
CA TYR A 81 -6.85 19.26 4.03
C TYR A 81 -5.84 18.98 5.12
N LYS A 82 -5.87 19.76 6.21
CA LYS A 82 -5.03 19.52 7.39
C LYS A 82 -5.26 18.12 7.92
N ALA A 83 -4.17 17.38 8.06
CA ALA A 83 -4.17 15.99 8.46
C ALA A 83 -3.41 15.79 9.78
N GLU A 84 -3.94 14.88 10.58
CA GLU A 84 -3.31 14.37 11.78
C GLU A 84 -2.57 13.07 11.44
N LEU A 85 -1.47 12.84 12.15
CA LEU A 85 -0.61 11.68 11.94
C LEU A 85 -0.49 10.91 13.26
N LEU A 86 -0.86 9.63 13.21
CA LEU A 86 -0.73 8.69 14.31
C LEU A 86 0.20 7.56 13.90
N VAL A 87 1.17 7.24 14.76
CA VAL A 87 2.07 6.09 14.55
C VAL A 87 1.53 4.92 15.36
N ASP A 88 1.20 3.83 14.68
CA ASP A 88 0.81 2.58 15.30
C ASP A 88 1.92 1.54 15.10
N SER A 89 2.56 1.19 16.22
CA SER A 89 3.57 0.14 16.29
C SER A 89 2.93 -1.14 16.82
N SER A 90 2.51 -2.02 15.92
CA SER A 90 2.12 -3.39 16.24
C SER A 90 3.32 -4.34 16.15
N PHE A 91 3.28 -5.48 16.86
CA PHE A 91 4.39 -6.44 17.02
C PHE A 91 5.10 -6.87 15.72
N PHE A 92 4.42 -6.82 14.57
CA PHE A 92 4.98 -7.29 13.31
C PHE A 92 5.30 -6.17 12.30
N VAL A 93 4.64 -5.00 12.39
CA VAL A 93 4.78 -3.91 11.42
C VAL A 93 4.44 -2.57 12.06
N THR A 94 5.35 -1.59 11.94
CA THR A 94 5.04 -0.18 12.19
C THR A 94 4.31 0.41 10.99
N HIS A 95 3.16 1.02 11.23
CA HIS A 95 2.39 1.72 10.22
C HIS A 95 2.01 3.12 10.69
N ILE A 96 1.88 4.04 9.74
CA ILE A 96 1.49 5.43 10.00
C ILE A 96 0.07 5.61 9.48
N ILE A 97 -0.81 6.08 10.35
CA ILE A 97 -2.19 6.42 10.03
C ILE A 97 -2.26 7.94 9.87
N ILE A 98 -2.75 8.39 8.72
CA ILE A 98 -2.96 9.80 8.44
C ILE A 98 -4.44 10.04 8.22
N SER A 99 -5.01 10.96 8.97
CA SER A 99 -6.43 11.27 8.93
C SER A 99 -6.68 12.75 8.73
N ALA A 100 -7.62 13.10 7.85
CA ALA A 100 -8.10 14.47 7.68
C ALA A 100 -9.63 14.48 7.68
N ALA A 101 -10.20 15.41 8.44
CA ALA A 101 -11.61 15.75 8.35
C ALA A 101 -11.80 16.73 7.18
N THR A 102 -12.76 16.43 6.31
CA THR A 102 -13.16 17.29 5.19
C THR A 102 -14.64 17.62 5.30
N GLU A 103 -15.09 18.65 4.60
CA GLU A 103 -16.52 19.00 4.50
C GLU A 103 -17.36 17.86 3.91
N GLN A 104 -16.72 16.97 3.13
CA GLN A 104 -17.35 15.83 2.46
C GLN A 104 -17.22 14.52 3.24
N GLY A 105 -16.56 14.53 4.41
CA GLY A 105 -16.43 13.36 5.29
C GLY A 105 -15.03 13.16 5.86
N TYR A 106 -14.73 11.92 6.25
CA TYR A 106 -13.46 11.57 6.87
C TYR A 106 -12.54 10.84 5.89
N HIS A 107 -11.34 11.35 5.66
CA HIS A 107 -10.31 10.68 4.86
C HIS A 107 -9.26 10.06 5.77
N LYS A 108 -9.03 8.75 5.61
CA LYS A 108 -8.02 8.00 6.34
C LYS A 108 -7.10 7.29 5.35
N MET A 109 -5.79 7.39 5.57
CA MET A 109 -4.77 6.71 4.80
C MET A 109 -3.83 5.98 5.75
N THR A 110 -3.60 4.69 5.50
CA THR A 110 -2.59 3.91 6.22
C THR A 110 -1.36 3.75 5.34
N LEU A 111 -0.21 4.14 5.85
CA LEU A 111 1.09 4.05 5.23
C LEU A 111 1.93 2.99 5.91
N TYR A 112 2.61 2.19 5.10
CA TYR A 112 3.58 1.21 5.58
C TYR A 112 4.99 1.58 5.09
N SER A 113 6.02 1.11 5.80
CA SER A 113 7.42 1.48 5.52
C SER A 113 7.89 1.19 4.09
N TYR A 114 7.33 0.14 3.45
CA TYR A 114 7.67 -0.23 2.06
C TYR A 114 6.98 0.65 1.00
N MET A 115 6.05 1.52 1.39
CA MET A 115 5.30 2.38 0.48
C MET A 115 6.02 3.69 0.16
N LEU A 116 6.95 4.12 1.01
CA LEU A 116 7.68 5.38 0.88
C LEU A 116 9.19 5.13 0.73
N SER A 117 9.91 6.15 0.27
CA SER A 117 11.36 6.14 0.40
C SER A 117 11.76 6.14 1.88
N LYS A 118 12.93 5.60 2.22
CA LYS A 118 13.41 5.59 3.61
C LYS A 118 13.48 7.01 4.19
N ALA A 119 13.94 7.98 3.39
CA ALA A 119 14.04 9.38 3.80
C ALA A 119 12.68 10.04 4.06
N ASP A 120 11.63 9.63 3.35
CA ASP A 120 10.26 10.11 3.54
C ASP A 120 9.59 9.45 4.75
N TRP A 121 9.85 8.14 4.94
CA TRP A 121 9.38 7.40 6.10
C TRP A 121 9.97 7.95 7.40
N ASP A 122 11.30 8.11 7.45
CA ASP A 122 12.01 8.66 8.62
C ASP A 122 11.57 10.11 8.89
N PHE A 123 11.26 10.87 7.85
CA PHE A 123 10.71 12.22 7.99
C PHE A 123 9.33 12.20 8.68
N LEU A 124 8.40 11.33 8.25
CA LEU A 124 7.07 11.25 8.85
C LEU A 124 7.10 10.74 10.30
N LEU A 125 8.00 9.79 10.61
CA LEU A 125 8.22 9.35 11.99
C LEU A 125 8.76 10.48 12.87
N ASN A 126 9.71 11.27 12.38
CA ASN A 126 10.21 12.41 13.13
C ASN A 126 9.18 13.54 13.25
N TYR A 127 8.31 13.69 12.25
CA TYR A 127 7.19 14.64 12.28
C TYR A 127 6.22 14.27 13.41
N SER A 128 5.87 12.99 13.56
CA SER A 128 4.96 12.52 14.61
C SER A 128 5.47 12.81 16.02
N ILE A 129 6.79 12.72 16.23
CA ILE A 129 7.43 12.98 17.53
C ILE A 129 7.39 14.47 17.88
N ARG A 130 7.38 15.37 16.88
CA ARG A 130 7.36 16.83 17.11
C ARG A 130 5.97 17.39 17.36
N THR A 131 4.93 16.69 16.93
CA THR A 131 3.53 17.16 17.00
C THR A 131 2.72 16.52 18.12
N ASN A 132 3.25 15.50 18.79
CA ASN A 132 2.74 14.94 20.05
C ASN A 132 3.42 15.63 21.23
#